data_AF-A0A9Q9M9T2-F1
#
_entry.id   AF-A0A9Q9M9T2-F1
#
_cell.length_a   1.000
_cell.length_b   1.000
_cell.length_c   1.000
_cell.angle_alpha   90.00
_cell.angle_beta   90.00
_cell.angle_gamma   90.00
#
_symmetry.space_group_name_H-M   'P 1'
#
loop_
_entity.id
_entity.type
_entity.pdbx_description
1 polymer ?
#
loop_
_entity_poly.entity_id
_entity_poly.type
_entity_poly.pdbx_seq_one_letter_code
_entity_poly.pdbx_strand_id
1 'polypeptide(L)'
;MEFTVYCHEIISGSDVGMHFSATLEQSKAEVGEYREALRQMDPTGEPLGALGIHEFVLRMPDVAMIIDILNSPESLLQCCQIRRQCVAFTVD
;
A
#
# COMPACT_ATOMS: atom_id res chain seq x y z
N MET A 1 19.11 -5.99 -6.01
CA MET A 1 18.95 -4.57 -5.62
C MET A 1 17.67 -4.46 -4.81
N GLU A 2 17.73 -3.80 -3.66
CA GLU A 2 16.58 -3.60 -2.77
C GLU A 2 16.12 -2.14 -2.84
N PHE A 3 14.82 -1.91 -2.69
CA PHE A 3 14.25 -0.57 -2.67
C PHE A 3 13.04 -0.52 -1.72
N THR A 4 12.77 0.68 -1.22
CA THR A 4 11.67 0.93 -0.30
C THR A 4 10.56 1.69 -1.01
N VAL A 5 9.32 1.25 -0.80
CA VAL A 5 8.10 1.97 -1.19
C VAL A 5 7.16 2.02 -0.01
N TYR A 6 6.18 2.91 -0.07
CA TYR A 6 5.16 3.07 0.95
C TYR A 6 3.79 2.82 0.33
N CYS A 7 2.82 2.38 1.13
CA CYS A 7 1.44 2.34 0.67
C CYS A 7 0.46 2.64 1.79
N HIS A 8 -0.70 3.18 1.45
CA HIS A 8 -1.80 3.35 2.39
C HIS A 8 -2.94 2.39 2.10
N GLU A 9 -3.61 1.97 3.17
CA GLU A 9 -4.85 1.21 3.11
C GLU A 9 -5.98 2.08 2.55
N ILE A 10 -6.81 1.49 1.70
CA ILE A 10 -8.06 2.09 1.23
C ILE A 10 -9.24 1.66 2.13
N ILE A 11 -9.17 0.42 2.63
CA ILE A 11 -10.10 -0.13 3.61
C ILE A 11 -9.28 -0.51 4.84
N SER A 12 -9.68 -0.02 6.02
CA SER A 12 -8.97 -0.26 7.28
C SER A 12 -8.72 -1.75 7.50
N GLY A 13 -7.45 -2.14 7.69
CA GLY A 13 -7.02 -3.52 7.95
C GLY A 13 -7.14 -4.46 6.74
N SER A 14 -7.32 -3.92 5.53
CA SER A 14 -7.42 -4.69 4.29
C SER A 14 -6.24 -4.41 3.36
N ASP A 15 -5.70 -5.47 2.77
CA ASP A 15 -4.68 -5.39 1.74
C ASP A 15 -5.27 -5.17 0.33
N VAL A 16 -6.60 -5.12 0.22
CA VAL A 16 -7.29 -4.93 -1.05
C VAL A 16 -7.26 -3.47 -1.45
N GLY A 17 -6.72 -3.21 -2.65
CA GLY A 17 -6.73 -1.88 -3.26
C GLY A 17 -5.71 -0.91 -2.69
N MET A 18 -4.69 -1.37 -1.95
CA MET A 18 -3.65 -0.48 -1.42
C MET A 18 -3.05 0.44 -2.50
N HIS A 19 -2.77 1.69 -2.13
CA HIS A 19 -2.18 2.68 -3.03
C HIS A 19 -0.71 2.94 -2.68
N PHE A 20 0.19 2.78 -3.66
CA PHE A 20 1.64 2.83 -3.46
C PHE A 20 2.26 4.17 -3.88
N SER A 21 3.21 4.65 -3.08
CA SER A 21 3.92 5.91 -3.24
C SER A 21 5.42 5.71 -3.00
N ALA A 22 6.27 6.57 -3.58
CA ALA A 22 7.73 6.44 -3.46
C ALA A 22 8.25 6.88 -2.08
N THR A 23 7.54 7.79 -1.39
CA THR A 23 7.92 8.31 -0.07
C THR A 23 6.77 8.24 0.92
N LEU A 24 7.11 8.27 2.20
CA LEU A 24 6.13 8.28 3.29
C LEU A 24 5.29 9.55 3.25
N GLU A 25 5.92 10.69 2.97
CA GLU A 25 5.27 12.00 2.86
C GLU A 25 4.23 12.00 1.74
N GLN A 26 4.58 11.41 0.58
CA GLN A 26 3.64 11.29 -0.53
C GLN A 26 2.45 10.40 -0.15
N SER A 27 2.71 9.25 0.48
CA SER A 27 1.64 8.34 0.91
C SER A 27 0.70 8.99 1.93
N LYS A 28 1.25 9.81 2.84
CA LYS A 28 0.47 10.61 3.81
C LYS A 28 -0.37 11.69 3.15
N ALA A 29 0.15 12.36 2.12
CA ALA A 29 -0.59 13.38 1.38
C ALA A 29 -1.75 12.75 0.61
N GLU A 30 -1.48 11.69 -0.15
CA GLU A 30 -2.47 11.01 -0.99
C GLU A 30 -3.60 10.38 -0.18
N VAL A 31 -3.30 9.78 0.99
CA VAL A 31 -4.37 9.26 1.85
C VAL A 31 -5.24 10.37 2.46
N GLY A 32 -4.66 11.55 2.70
CA GLY A 32 -5.42 12.73 3.12
C GLY A 32 -6.40 13.18 2.03
N GLU A 33 -5.91 13.32 0.80
CA GLU A 33 -6.72 13.66 -0.37
C GLU A 33 -7.84 12.62 -0.62
N TYR A 34 -7.52 11.33 -0.52
CA TYR A 34 -8.50 10.25 -0.66
C TYR A 34 -9.64 10.37 0.35
N ARG A 35 -9.32 10.64 1.63
CA ARG A 35 -10.30 10.80 2.70
C ARG A 35 -11.18 12.03 2.48
N GLU A 36 -10.57 13.15 2.09
CA GLU A 36 -11.31 14.38 1.79
C GLU A 36 -12.29 14.17 0.62
N ALA A 37 -11.85 13.52 -0.45
CA ALA A 37 -12.71 13.20 -1.59
C ALA A 37 -13.90 12.33 -1.19
N LEU A 38 -13.68 11.28 -0.39
CA LEU A 38 -14.76 10.43 0.09
C LEU A 38 -15.77 11.16 0.98
N ARG A 39 -15.30 12.01 1.90
CA ARG A 39 -16.17 12.84 2.73
C ARG A 39 -17.04 13.78 1.90
N GLN A 40 -16.54 14.28 0.78
CA GLN A 40 -17.32 15.11 -0.13
C GLN A 40 -18.36 14.30 -0.90
N MET A 41 -18.03 13.05 -1.28
CA MET A 41 -18.93 12.17 -2.03
C MET A 41 -20.04 11.57 -1.16
N ASP A 42 -19.73 11.19 0.07
CA ASP A 42 -20.70 10.68 1.04
C ASP A 42 -20.45 11.30 2.44
N PRO A 43 -20.96 12.53 2.69
CA PRO A 43 -20.77 13.22 3.96
C PRO A 43 -21.42 12.53 5.17
N THR A 44 -22.37 11.63 4.92
CA THR A 44 -23.11 10.88 5.95
C THR A 44 -22.62 9.44 6.08
N GLY A 45 -21.66 9.03 5.26
CA GLY A 45 -21.10 7.70 5.23
C GLY A 45 -20.41 7.33 6.53
N GLU A 46 -20.24 6.03 6.75
CA GLU A 46 -19.47 5.56 7.89
C GLU A 46 -18.01 6.05 7.79
N PRO A 47 -17.39 6.43 8.92
CA PRO A 47 -15.97 6.75 8.94
C PRO A 47 -15.15 5.56 8.43
N LEU A 48 -14.13 5.85 7.62
CA LEU A 48 -13.22 4.82 7.09
C LEU A 48 -12.38 4.12 8.16
N GLY A 49 -12.43 4.63 9.39
CA GLY A 49 -11.56 4.23 10.49
C GLY A 49 -10.12 4.69 10.25
N ALA A 50 -9.22 4.13 11.06
CA ALA A 50 -7.79 4.41 10.99
C ALA A 50 -7.15 3.60 9.86
N LEU A 51 -6.92 4.25 8.72
CA LEU A 51 -6.20 3.64 7.59
C LEU A 51 -4.72 3.55 7.91
N GLY A 52 -4.13 2.36 7.81
CA GLY A 52 -2.71 2.13 7.99
C GLY A 52 -1.87 2.59 6.81
N ILE A 53 -0.66 3.07 7.08
CA ILE A 53 0.39 3.32 6.10
C ILE A 53 1.54 2.36 6.37
N HIS A 54 1.93 1.62 5.35
CA HIS A 54 2.91 0.55 5.41
C HIS A 54 4.16 0.91 4.63
N GLU A 55 5.33 0.57 5.19
CA GLU A 55 6.61 0.53 4.50
C GLU A 55 6.82 -0.89 3.96
N PHE A 56 7.20 -0.99 2.69
CA PHE A 56 7.61 -2.21 2.03
C PHE A 56 9.06 -2.12 1.59
N VAL A 57 9.86 -3.11 1.98
CA VAL A 57 11.18 -3.36 1.40
C VAL A 57 11.03 -4.45 0.36
N LEU A 58 11.33 -4.12 -0.89
CA LEU A 58 11.19 -5.00 -2.04
C LEU A 58 12.55 -5.27 -2.68
N ARG A 59 12.70 -6.46 -3.27
CA ARG A 59 13.82 -6.77 -4.16
C ARG A 59 13.40 -6.63 -5.63
N MET A 60 14.33 -6.15 -6.44
CA MET A 60 14.22 -6.26 -7.89
C MET A 60 14.30 -7.75 -8.29
N PRO A 61 13.30 -8.29 -9.00
CA PRO A 61 13.34 -9.66 -9.47
C PRO A 61 14.36 -9.80 -10.61
N ASP A 62 15.05 -10.94 -10.65
CA ASP A 62 15.90 -11.34 -11.77
C ASP A 62 15.13 -12.22 -12.77
N VAL A 63 15.80 -12.63 -13.85
CA VAL A 63 15.17 -13.44 -14.91
C VAL A 63 14.60 -14.75 -14.38
N ALA A 64 15.32 -15.42 -13.47
CA ALA A 64 14.87 -16.69 -12.91
C ALA A 64 13.60 -16.49 -12.06
N MET A 65 13.58 -15.47 -11.22
CA MET A 65 12.41 -15.15 -10.39
C MET A 65 11.21 -14.72 -11.23
N ILE A 66 11.42 -13.94 -12.30
CA ILE A 66 10.34 -13.57 -13.21
C ILE A 66 9.75 -14.82 -13.88
N ILE A 67 10.59 -15.76 -14.32
CA ILE A 67 10.12 -17.03 -14.89
C ILE A 67 9.28 -17.79 -13.85
N ASP A 68 9.72 -17.88 -12.61
CA ASP A 68 8.96 -18.55 -11.54
C ASP A 68 7.61 -17.86 -11.29
N ILE A 69 7.60 -16.52 -11.18
CA ILE A 69 6.38 -15.73 -10.98
C ILE A 69 5.37 -15.98 -12.11
N LEU A 70 5.82 -15.90 -13.36
CA LEU A 70 4.95 -16.07 -14.54
C LEU A 70 4.36 -17.47 -14.67
N ASN A 71 4.99 -18.48 -14.05
CA ASN A 71 4.52 -19.86 -14.04
C ASN A 71 3.84 -20.25 -12.71
N SER A 72 3.64 -19.31 -11.79
CA SER A 72 3.01 -19.54 -10.47
C SER A 72 1.71 -18.74 -10.31
N PRO A 73 0.84 -19.12 -9.37
CA PRO A 73 -0.30 -18.29 -8.99
C PRO A 73 0.08 -17.16 -8.02
N GLU A 74 1.35 -17.04 -7.61
CA GLU A 74 1.78 -16.03 -6.65
C GLU A 74 1.84 -14.63 -7.29
N SER A 75 1.51 -13.62 -6.50
CA SER A 75 1.59 -12.23 -6.97
C SER A 75 3.04 -11.74 -7.01
N LEU A 76 3.37 -10.93 -8.02
CA LEU A 76 4.69 -10.27 -8.13
C LEU A 76 5.08 -9.54 -6.83
N LEU A 77 4.13 -8.84 -6.21
CA LEU A 77 4.37 -8.12 -4.95
C LEU A 77 4.81 -9.08 -3.83
N GLN A 78 4.12 -10.21 -3.65
CA GLN A 78 4.51 -11.20 -2.64
C GLN A 78 5.89 -11.80 -2.92
N CYS A 79 6.20 -12.13 -4.17
CA CYS A 79 7.50 -12.73 -4.52
C CYS A 79 8.67 -11.74 -4.38
N CYS A 80 8.40 -10.45 -4.57
CA CYS A 80 9.38 -9.37 -4.41
C CYS A 80 9.48 -8.84 -2.97
N GLN A 81 8.51 -9.11 -2.10
CA GLN A 81 8.50 -8.58 -0.75
C GLN A 81 9.55 -9.24 0.13
N ILE A 82 10.44 -8.42 0.71
CA ILE A 82 11.36 -8.84 1.77
C ILE A 82 10.73 -8.56 3.14
N ARG A 83 10.19 -7.35 3.32
CA ARG A 83 9.63 -6.91 4.60
C ARG A 83 8.44 -5.98 4.37
N ARG A 84 7.47 -6.06 5.27
CA ARG A 84 6.38 -5.10 5.43
C ARG A 84 6.31 -4.66 6.90
N GLN A 85 6.10 -3.38 7.13
CA GLN A 85 5.87 -2.83 8.46
C GLN A 85 4.81 -1.71 8.40
N CYS A 86 3.83 -1.73 9.29
CA CYS A 86 2.96 -0.57 9.50
C CYS A 86 3.75 0.53 10.22
N VAL A 87 3.91 1.69 9.59
CA VAL A 87 4.76 2.79 10.07
C VAL A 87 3.97 4.03 10.51
N ALA A 88 2.70 4.14 10.10
CA ALA A 88 1.81 5.19 10.55
C ALA A 88 0.35 4.77 10.42
N PHE A 89 -0.54 5.49 11.11
CA PHE A 89 -1.97 5.43 10.89
C PHE A 89 -2.46 6.85 10.56
N THR A 90 -3.46 6.94 9.70
CA THR A 90 -4.24 8.16 9.58
C THR A 90 -5.07 8.38 10.84
N VAL A 91 -5.14 9.63 11.29
CA VAL A 91 -6.13 10.04 12.28
C VAL A 91 -7.42 10.39 11.55
N ASP A 92 -8.56 10.06 12.15
CA ASP A 92 -9.87 10.43 11.62
C ASP A 92 -10.08 11.94 11.68
#